data_AF-A0A8D3WMH5-F1
#
_entry.id   AF-A0A8D3WMH5-F1
#
_cell.length_a   1.000
_cell.length_b   1.000
_cell.length_c   1.000
_cell.angle_alpha   90.00
_cell.angle_beta   90.00
_cell.angle_gamma   90.00
#
_symmetry.space_group_name_H-M   'P 1'
#
loop_
_entity.id
_entity.type
_entity.pdbx_description
1 polymer ?
#
loop_
_entity_poly.entity_id
_entity_poly.type
_entity_poly.pdbx_seq_one_letter_code
_entity_poly.pdbx_strand_id
1 'polypeptide(L)'
;MHALFDQPEVRRVSRGEYPLWDEALAVLNQDLAVTLPEQGPLQLLAQPSYEAGEPEYVYVALANGEWHGSHLYPKTAEDSAHALAIVADAAQESVAERLWQAWPLCVEHNLGMHTRDVEGLLSWWCAGRRSGGRPGHICAAVGALDTF
;
A
#
# COMPACT_ATOMS: atom_id res chain seq x y z
N MET A 1 -40.59 7.62 3.26
CA MET A 1 -39.72 7.15 4.36
C MET A 1 -38.47 6.60 3.70
N HIS A 2 -37.45 7.44 3.53
CA HIS A 2 -36.19 7.02 2.92
C HIS A 2 -35.50 6.11 3.93
N ALA A 3 -35.39 4.83 3.62
CA ALA A 3 -34.45 3.97 4.33
C ALA A 3 -33.08 4.64 4.16
N LEU A 4 -32.53 5.12 5.27
CA LEU A 4 -31.10 5.41 5.36
C LEU A 4 -30.45 4.12 4.89
N PHE A 5 -29.74 4.17 3.77
CA PHE A 5 -28.87 3.07 3.39
C PHE A 5 -27.94 2.87 4.59
N ASP A 6 -28.16 1.80 5.37
CA ASP A 6 -27.17 1.38 6.35
C ASP A 6 -25.88 1.21 5.55
N GLN A 7 -24.95 2.15 5.72
CA GLN A 7 -23.68 2.03 5.06
C GLN A 7 -23.08 0.72 5.55
N PRO A 8 -22.72 -0.20 4.65
CA PRO A 8 -22.13 -1.46 5.05
C PRO A 8 -20.95 -1.16 5.98
N GLU A 9 -21.03 -1.64 7.22
CA GLU A 9 -20.09 -1.25 8.27
C GLU A 9 -18.71 -1.78 7.90
N VAL A 10 -17.78 -0.87 7.67
CA VAL A 10 -16.40 -1.21 7.35
C VAL A 10 -15.75 -1.76 8.61
N ARG A 11 -15.21 -2.98 8.51
CA ARG A 11 -14.54 -3.63 9.63
C ARG A 11 -13.05 -3.67 9.41
N ARG A 12 -12.30 -3.68 10.51
CA ARG A 12 -10.89 -4.04 10.47
C ARG A 12 -10.74 -5.54 10.21
N VAL A 13 -9.86 -5.89 9.27
CA VAL A 13 -9.50 -7.28 8.99
C VAL A 13 -8.68 -7.82 10.15
N SER A 14 -9.00 -9.05 10.59
CA SER A 14 -8.25 -9.69 11.68
C SER A 14 -6.95 -10.29 11.15
N ARG A 15 -5.87 -10.18 11.93
CA ARG A 15 -4.61 -10.83 11.60
C ARG A 15 -4.82 -12.35 11.45
N GLY A 16 -4.26 -12.93 10.40
CA GLY A 16 -4.39 -14.34 10.02
C GLY A 16 -5.55 -14.61 9.05
N GLU A 17 -6.43 -13.65 8.81
CA GLU A 17 -7.53 -13.78 7.83
C GLU A 17 -6.97 -13.77 6.39
N TYR A 18 -5.93 -12.96 6.14
CA TYR A 18 -5.20 -12.92 4.86
C TYR A 18 -3.68 -12.95 5.13
N PRO A 19 -3.09 -14.13 5.41
CA PRO A 19 -1.70 -14.24 5.88
C PRO A 19 -0.66 -13.61 4.95
N LEU A 20 -0.79 -13.81 3.64
CA LEU A 20 0.13 -13.22 2.66
C LEU A 20 0.07 -11.69 2.65
N TRP A 21 -1.11 -11.11 2.86
CA TRP A 21 -1.27 -9.67 2.93
C TRP A 21 -0.82 -9.11 4.27
N ASP A 22 -0.99 -9.84 5.37
CA ASP A 22 -0.44 -9.47 6.68
C ASP A 22 1.10 -9.39 6.62
N GLU A 23 1.74 -10.37 5.98
CA GLU A 23 3.19 -10.40 5.78
C GLU A 23 3.65 -9.24 4.90
N ALA A 24 2.98 -9.03 3.76
CA ALA A 24 3.27 -7.91 2.87
C ALA A 24 3.14 -6.55 3.57
N LEU A 25 2.07 -6.37 4.35
CA LEU A 25 1.81 -5.14 5.10
C LEU A 25 2.84 -4.93 6.21
N ALA A 26 3.31 -6.01 6.85
CA ALA A 26 4.37 -5.93 7.85
C ALA A 26 5.70 -5.46 7.25
N VAL A 27 6.03 -5.92 6.03
CA VAL A 27 7.22 -5.46 5.28
C VAL A 27 7.08 -3.98 4.93
N LEU A 28 5.97 -3.56 4.32
CA LEU A 28 5.72 -2.17 3.95
C LEU A 28 5.69 -1.21 5.15
N ASN A 29 5.17 -1.66 6.27
CA ASN A 29 5.13 -0.85 7.49
C ASN A 29 6.52 -0.56 8.06
N GLN A 30 7.57 -1.31 7.71
CA GLN A 30 8.95 -0.92 8.04
C GLN A 30 9.33 0.37 7.30
N ASP A 31 9.08 0.41 6.00
CA ASP A 31 9.35 1.59 5.16
C ASP A 31 8.50 2.79 5.58
N LEU A 32 7.22 2.55 5.90
CA LEU A 32 6.34 3.60 6.39
C LEU A 32 6.82 4.16 7.73
N ALA A 33 7.26 3.31 8.66
CA ALA A 33 7.73 3.76 9.96
C ALA A 33 8.96 4.66 9.87
N VAL A 34 9.86 4.43 8.89
CA VAL A 34 11.05 5.27 8.69
C VAL A 34 10.74 6.54 7.90
N THR A 35 9.79 6.51 6.96
CA THR A 35 9.50 7.64 6.06
C THR A 35 8.36 8.54 6.55
N LEU A 36 7.40 8.00 7.29
CA LEU A 36 6.19 8.67 7.80
C LEU A 36 5.83 8.18 9.22
N PRO A 37 6.71 8.38 10.22
CA PRO A 37 6.55 7.82 11.57
C PRO A 37 5.23 8.23 12.26
N GLU A 38 4.75 9.45 12.00
CA GLU A 38 3.53 9.99 12.62
C GLU A 38 2.23 9.35 12.10
N GLN A 39 2.27 8.64 10.98
CA GLN A 39 1.07 8.01 10.41
C GLN A 39 0.63 6.76 11.16
N GLY A 40 1.53 6.12 11.91
CA GLY A 40 1.30 4.78 12.44
C GLY A 40 1.19 3.74 11.31
N PRO A 41 1.11 2.44 11.65
CA PRO A 41 1.10 1.38 10.65
C PRO A 41 -0.20 1.38 9.82
N LEU A 42 -0.06 1.12 8.52
CA LEU A 42 -1.18 0.78 7.64
C LEU A 42 -1.90 -0.47 8.15
N GLN A 43 -3.18 -0.59 7.80
CA GLN A 43 -4.06 -1.69 8.19
C GLN A 43 -4.91 -2.18 7.00
N LEU A 44 -5.39 -3.42 7.08
CA LEU A 44 -6.38 -3.94 6.16
C LEU A 44 -7.80 -3.67 6.68
N LEU A 45 -8.66 -3.13 5.82
CA LEU A 45 -10.08 -2.95 6.09
C LEU A 45 -10.91 -3.76 5.10
N ALA A 46 -11.99 -4.38 5.58
CA ALA A 46 -12.96 -5.08 4.74
C ALA A 46 -14.25 -4.27 4.70
N GLN A 47 -14.70 -3.95 3.49
CA GLN A 47 -15.98 -3.34 3.22
C GLN A 47 -16.93 -4.42 2.67
N PRO A 48 -18.12 -4.61 3.25
CA PRO A 48 -19.11 -5.50 2.67
C PRO A 48 -19.49 -5.09 1.24
N SER A 49 -19.67 -6.10 0.38
CA SER A 49 -20.20 -5.85 -0.96
C SER A 49 -21.63 -5.32 -0.87
N TYR A 50 -21.98 -4.42 -1.80
CA TYR A 50 -23.35 -3.97 -1.99
C TYR A 50 -24.25 -5.06 -2.58
N GLU A 51 -23.67 -6.11 -3.18
CA GLU A 51 -24.37 -7.25 -3.74
C GLU A 51 -24.40 -8.41 -2.74
N ALA A 52 -25.60 -8.91 -2.44
CA ALA A 52 -25.78 -9.99 -1.48
C ALA A 52 -25.13 -11.29 -1.97
N GLY A 53 -24.25 -11.87 -1.15
CA GLY A 53 -23.55 -13.12 -1.45
C GLY A 53 -22.19 -12.95 -2.13
N GLU A 54 -21.81 -11.73 -2.49
CA GLU A 54 -20.47 -11.40 -2.98
C GLU A 54 -19.49 -11.23 -1.80
N PRO A 55 -18.20 -11.58 -1.99
CA PRO A 55 -17.19 -11.42 -0.96
C PRO A 55 -16.96 -9.94 -0.61
N GLU A 56 -16.44 -9.71 0.58
CA GLU A 56 -16.02 -8.36 1.01
C GLU A 56 -14.86 -7.84 0.15
N TYR A 57 -14.81 -6.52 0.00
CA TYR A 57 -13.72 -5.81 -0.64
C TYR A 57 -12.69 -5.40 0.41
N VAL A 58 -11.46 -5.89 0.27
CA VAL A 58 -10.37 -5.59 1.21
C VAL A 58 -9.52 -4.44 0.68
N TYR A 59 -9.21 -3.46 1.51
CA TYR A 59 -8.41 -2.30 1.16
C TYR A 59 -7.22 -2.17 2.10
N VAL A 60 -6.13 -1.58 1.60
CA VAL A 60 -5.06 -1.04 2.46
C VAL A 60 -5.47 0.35 2.90
N ALA A 61 -5.49 0.62 4.19
CA ALA A 61 -5.91 1.88 4.77
C ALA A 61 -4.83 2.46 5.69
N LEU A 62 -4.88 3.78 5.87
CA LEU A 62 -4.15 4.49 6.91
C LEU A 62 -4.60 4.03 8.31
N ALA A 63 -3.80 4.33 9.34
CA ALA A 63 -4.10 3.94 10.72
C ALA A 63 -5.42 4.54 11.25
N ASN A 64 -5.82 5.72 10.74
CA ASN A 64 -7.09 6.36 11.07
C ASN A 64 -8.30 5.73 10.36
N GLY A 65 -8.07 4.74 9.50
CA GLY A 65 -9.10 3.99 8.78
C GLY A 65 -9.49 4.61 7.44
N GLU A 66 -8.79 5.64 6.95
CA GLU A 66 -9.04 6.20 5.62
C GLU A 66 -8.24 5.43 4.54
N TRP A 67 -8.85 5.22 3.37
CA TRP A 67 -8.20 4.58 2.22
C TRP A 67 -8.58 5.29 0.91
N HIS A 68 -7.81 5.03 -0.14
CA HIS A 68 -8.15 5.34 -1.53
C HIS A 68 -7.71 4.16 -2.40
N GLY A 69 -8.43 3.93 -3.49
CA GLY A 69 -7.96 3.09 -4.58
C GLY A 69 -8.84 1.86 -4.79
N SER A 70 -8.30 0.92 -5.55
CA SER A 70 -8.96 -0.36 -5.78
C SER A 70 -8.81 -1.29 -4.58
N HIS A 71 -9.78 -2.18 -4.38
CA HIS A 71 -9.64 -3.25 -3.40
C HIS A 71 -8.64 -4.31 -3.88
N LEU A 72 -8.04 -5.00 -2.92
CA LEU A 72 -7.22 -6.17 -3.12
C LEU A 72 -8.12 -7.33 -3.55
N TYR A 73 -7.73 -8.04 -4.60
CA TYR A 73 -8.42 -9.24 -5.04
C TYR A 73 -7.74 -10.47 -4.43
N PRO A 74 -8.39 -11.22 -3.52
CA PRO A 74 -7.76 -12.37 -2.85
C PRO A 74 -7.22 -13.43 -3.81
N LYS A 75 -7.86 -13.57 -4.99
CA LYS A 75 -7.51 -14.56 -6.01
C LYS A 75 -6.26 -14.22 -6.83
N THR A 76 -5.68 -13.03 -6.66
CA THR A 76 -4.53 -12.57 -7.46
C THR A 76 -3.19 -12.66 -6.74
N ALA A 77 -3.18 -13.01 -5.44
CA ALA A 77 -1.94 -13.27 -4.71
C ALA A 77 -1.54 -14.75 -4.85
N GLU A 78 -0.71 -15.05 -5.85
CA GLU A 78 -0.23 -16.41 -6.12
C GLU A 78 0.87 -16.84 -5.14
N ASP A 79 1.68 -15.87 -4.68
CA ASP A 79 2.77 -16.05 -3.72
C ASP A 79 3.05 -14.75 -2.92
N SER A 80 4.03 -14.79 -2.01
CA SER A 80 4.41 -13.65 -1.16
C SER A 80 4.92 -12.44 -1.96
N ALA A 81 5.58 -12.64 -3.10
CA ALA A 81 6.11 -11.54 -3.91
C ALA A 81 4.97 -10.79 -4.64
N HIS A 82 4.03 -11.54 -5.21
CA HIS A 82 2.81 -10.98 -5.80
C HIS A 82 1.94 -10.28 -4.75
N ALA A 83 1.80 -10.87 -3.56
CA ALA A 83 1.09 -10.24 -2.45
C ALA A 83 1.74 -8.90 -2.07
N LEU A 84 3.07 -8.85 -1.95
CA LEU A 84 3.79 -7.63 -1.64
C LEU A 84 3.61 -6.55 -2.70
N ALA A 85 3.67 -6.91 -3.99
CA ALA A 85 3.47 -5.96 -5.08
C ALA A 85 2.08 -5.32 -5.06
N ILE A 86 1.03 -6.14 -4.94
CA ILE A 86 -0.36 -5.65 -4.95
C ILE A 86 -0.66 -4.79 -3.70
N VAL A 87 -0.18 -5.21 -2.53
CA VAL A 87 -0.35 -4.42 -1.29
C VAL A 87 0.45 -3.12 -1.36
N ALA A 88 1.66 -3.14 -1.95
CA ALA A 88 2.47 -1.95 -2.11
C ALA A 88 1.81 -0.91 -3.02
N ASP A 89 1.28 -1.32 -4.18
CA ASP A 89 0.57 -0.42 -5.08
C ASP A 89 -0.67 0.19 -4.39
N ALA A 90 -1.48 -0.63 -3.72
CA ALA A 90 -2.66 -0.14 -2.98
C ALA A 90 -2.28 0.80 -1.82
N ALA A 91 -1.17 0.51 -1.12
CA ALA A 91 -0.62 1.38 -0.08
C ALA A 91 -0.18 2.73 -0.65
N GLN A 92 0.52 2.74 -1.79
CA GLN A 92 0.96 3.97 -2.45
C GLN A 92 -0.24 4.84 -2.83
N GLU A 93 -1.30 4.27 -3.40
CA GLU A 93 -2.53 5.02 -3.73
C GLU A 93 -3.18 5.62 -2.47
N SER A 94 -3.35 4.81 -1.42
CA SER A 94 -3.97 5.28 -0.18
C SER A 94 -3.15 6.38 0.49
N VAL A 95 -1.84 6.19 0.64
CA VAL A 95 -0.97 7.21 1.24
C VAL A 95 -0.96 8.48 0.38
N ALA A 96 -0.81 8.33 -0.94
CA ALA A 96 -0.72 9.48 -1.83
C ALA A 96 -1.97 10.34 -1.83
N GLU A 97 -3.14 9.71 -1.94
CA GLU A 97 -4.41 10.41 -2.09
C GLU A 97 -4.98 10.88 -0.75
N ARG A 98 -4.72 10.16 0.35
CA ARG A 98 -5.21 10.57 1.67
C ARG A 98 -4.34 11.65 2.29
N LEU A 99 -3.02 11.57 2.10
CA LEU A 99 -2.07 12.53 2.69
C LEU A 99 -1.66 13.64 1.72
N TRP A 100 -2.10 13.60 0.46
CA TRP A 100 -1.76 14.57 -0.59
C TRP A 100 -0.24 14.73 -0.78
N GLN A 101 0.50 13.63 -0.63
CA GLN A 101 1.96 13.59 -0.80
C GLN A 101 2.38 12.30 -1.47
N ALA A 102 3.33 12.35 -2.40
CA ALA A 102 3.88 11.12 -2.97
C ALA A 102 4.60 10.30 -1.89
N TRP A 103 4.48 8.98 -1.95
CA TRP A 103 5.13 8.08 -1.01
C TRP A 103 5.49 6.73 -1.66
N PRO A 104 6.64 6.14 -1.31
CA PRO A 104 7.75 6.77 -0.58
C PRO A 104 8.51 7.77 -1.47
N LEU A 105 9.20 8.74 -0.87
CA LEU A 105 9.99 9.73 -1.60
C LEU A 105 11.46 9.28 -1.74
N CYS A 106 12.02 9.42 -2.93
CA CYS A 106 13.45 9.28 -3.15
C CYS A 106 14.20 10.46 -2.54
N VAL A 107 15.14 10.21 -1.62
CA VAL A 107 15.91 11.26 -0.94
C VAL A 107 16.78 12.06 -1.91
N GLU A 108 17.34 11.43 -2.95
CA GLU A 108 18.18 12.14 -3.90
C GLU A 108 17.42 13.10 -4.80
N HIS A 109 16.19 12.75 -5.19
CA HIS A 109 15.44 13.46 -6.23
C HIS A 109 14.22 14.22 -5.72
N ASN A 110 13.76 13.90 -4.51
CA ASN A 110 12.49 14.32 -3.94
C ASN A 110 11.31 14.04 -4.89
N LEU A 111 11.25 12.82 -5.40
CA LEU A 111 10.20 12.31 -6.29
C LEU A 111 9.60 11.04 -5.69
N GLY A 112 8.31 10.80 -5.94
CA GLY A 112 7.68 9.53 -5.64
C GLY A 112 8.44 8.38 -6.29
N MET A 113 8.70 7.34 -5.50
CA MET A 113 9.26 6.09 -5.97
C MET A 113 8.12 5.17 -6.43
N HIS A 114 8.45 4.20 -7.27
CA HIS A 114 7.51 3.17 -7.71
C HIS A 114 8.09 1.79 -7.38
N THR A 115 7.21 0.82 -7.19
CA THR A 115 7.60 -0.58 -7.11
C THR A 115 8.19 -1.04 -8.44
N ARG A 116 9.25 -1.86 -8.38
CA ARG A 116 9.87 -2.47 -9.54
C ARG A 116 10.47 -3.82 -9.17
N ASP A 117 10.15 -4.86 -9.92
CA ASP A 117 10.85 -6.13 -9.81
C ASP A 117 12.28 -6.01 -10.34
N VAL A 118 13.24 -6.42 -9.51
CA VAL A 118 14.65 -6.53 -9.87
C VAL A 118 15.13 -7.91 -9.47
N GLU A 119 15.26 -8.80 -10.46
CA GLU A 119 15.73 -10.18 -10.27
C GLU A 119 14.88 -10.97 -9.25
N GLY A 120 13.56 -10.75 -9.24
CA GLY A 120 12.63 -11.40 -8.30
C GLY A 120 12.54 -10.74 -6.93
N LEU A 121 13.20 -9.59 -6.73
CA LEU A 121 13.09 -8.78 -5.53
C LEU A 121 12.35 -7.48 -5.82
N LEU A 122 11.19 -7.29 -5.18
CA LEU A 122 10.43 -6.05 -5.28
C LEU A 122 11.22 -4.92 -4.60
N SER A 123 11.48 -3.86 -5.36
CA SER A 123 12.34 -2.74 -4.93
C SER A 123 11.70 -1.40 -5.22
N TRP A 124 12.03 -0.40 -4.41
CA TRP A 124 11.71 1.00 -4.68
C TRP A 124 12.64 1.56 -5.76
N TRP A 125 12.05 2.05 -6.83
CA TRP A 125 12.75 2.65 -7.96
C TRP A 125 12.34 4.11 -8.14
N CYS A 126 13.33 4.98 -8.30
CA CYS A 126 13.12 6.37 -8.68
C CYS A 126 13.40 6.56 -10.17
N ALA A 127 12.52 7.29 -10.88
CA ALA A 127 12.73 7.60 -12.29
C ALA A 127 13.86 8.62 -12.56
N GLY A 128 14.33 9.32 -11.53
CA GLY A 128 15.29 10.42 -11.67
C GLY A 128 14.69 11.64 -12.39
N ARG A 129 15.54 12.61 -12.75
CA ARG A 129 15.11 13.83 -13.47
C ARG A 129 15.52 13.74 -14.94
N ARG A 130 14.54 13.89 -15.86
CA ARG A 130 14.75 13.75 -17.32
C ARG A 130 15.70 14.78 -17.94
N SER A 131 15.90 15.95 -17.31
CA SER A 131 16.74 17.03 -17.85
C SER A 131 17.83 17.44 -16.87
N GLY A 132 19.08 17.12 -17.18
CA GLY A 132 20.28 17.61 -16.46
C GLY A 132 20.47 17.06 -15.04
N GLY A 133 19.64 16.12 -14.58
CA GLY A 133 19.76 15.48 -13.28
C GLY A 133 20.37 14.08 -13.35
N ARG A 134 20.56 13.45 -12.19
CA ARG A 134 21.01 12.06 -12.10
C ARG A 134 19.95 11.11 -12.69
N PRO A 135 20.38 9.98 -13.29
CA PRO A 135 19.46 9.00 -13.85
C PRO A 135 18.61 8.33 -12.76
N GLY A 136 17.55 7.65 -13.20
CA GLY A 136 16.77 6.80 -12.32
C GLY A 136 17.59 5.65 -11.74
N HIS A 137 17.26 5.24 -10.52
CA HIS A 137 18.01 4.25 -9.76
C HIS A 137 17.10 3.42 -8.86
N ILE A 138 17.58 2.25 -8.46
CA ILE A 138 17.00 1.45 -7.39
C ILE A 138 17.47 2.04 -6.07
N CYS A 139 16.55 2.36 -5.17
CA CYS A 139 16.83 2.94 -3.87
C CYS A 139 17.08 1.85 -2.82
N ALA A 140 16.13 0.93 -2.66
CA ALA A 140 16.22 -0.20 -1.74
C ALA A 140 15.18 -1.26 -2.11
N ALA A 141 15.32 -2.46 -1.53
CA ALA A 141 14.21 -3.43 -1.51
C ALA A 141 13.03 -2.85 -0.72
N VAL A 142 11.81 -3.30 -1.04
CA VAL A 142 10.63 -2.96 -0.23
C VAL A 142 10.79 -3.59 1.17
N GLY A 143 10.58 -2.79 2.21
CA GLY A 143 10.81 -3.09 3.62
C GLY A 143 12.25 -2.82 4.10
N ALA A 144 13.11 -2.28 3.25
CA ALA A 144 14.52 -2.02 3.54
C ALA A 144 14.90 -0.54 3.34
N LEU A 145 13.94 0.38 3.28
CA LEU A 145 14.26 1.79 3.40
C LEU A 145 14.82 2.07 4.80
N ASP A 146 15.79 2.96 4.85
CA ASP A 146 16.36 3.46 6.10
C ASP A 146 16.19 4.98 6.16
N THR A 147 16.33 5.52 7.36
CA THR A 147 16.51 6.96 7.57
C THR A 147 17.87 7.37 7.02
N PHE A 148 17.86 8.30 6.05
CA PHE A 148 19.08 8.87 5.46
C PHE A 148 19.61 10.05 6.29
#